data_AF-A0A4R4F4P1-F1
#
_entry.id   AF-A0A4R4F4P1-F1
#
_cell.length_a   1.000
_cell.length_b   1.000
_cell.length_c   1.000
_cell.angle_alpha   90.00
_cell.angle_beta   90.00
_cell.angle_gamma   90.00
#
_symmetry.space_group_name_H-M   'P 1'
#
loop_
_entity.id
_entity.type
_entity.pdbx_description
1 polymer ?
#
loop_
_entity_poly.entity_id
_entity_poly.type
_entity_poly.pdbx_seq_one_letter_code
_entity_poly.pdbx_strand_id
1 'polypeptide(L)'
;MLRTILRYCVASFYWSRKVRNQSKVVIKGFGEPTKSCALHSPISNEQLKQAKLLAKDIKTVAKFYPWRFVCIEQVSLLAHLLRKHDIDYQVSLGVVKTETGGMHAHAWLLVGNQIILGEDDVYNFTVVETFAWFSRKRRSAMSKMLNQSIATGTVPVLDFADYAPYLESYLIHHRLFPLAHNVEAFPRLQKMMNNFVYRKKIQRITEQEIKTKLDAKGIPYRFFKGSAIEQKLYSYSMLRTSKDIDILIPKSDIVRFAELLSQSDWTFDSFAHKGIKTPEAYIKRFKDIPMRSNNGVQVELHHQFTHFPSRLDTAYKELLWTDWNNQELHSVELCYFCYHALAMGSRRHKWLYDLHLYFSQWLSLDDTGAVVLKKAKELDCVIPVIVCWALCNRNLGTKIPAQILTRADRSWTAQRLIKTVEKHATYLTATKLTKPLMFEGRLFNLLCYQSRWKRTQYAASIAMSILRYSRKLL
;
A
#
# COMPACT_ATOMS: atom_id res chain seq x y z
N MET A 1 -35.56 19.38 6.63
CA MET A 1 -36.10 18.11 6.09
C MET A 1 -35.91 17.97 4.58
N LEU A 2 -36.52 18.81 3.73
CA LEU A 2 -36.39 18.73 2.26
C LEU A 2 -34.95 18.79 1.71
N ARG A 3 -34.07 19.66 2.24
CA ARG A 3 -32.66 19.71 1.84
C ARG A 3 -31.87 18.44 2.19
N THR A 4 -32.25 17.80 3.29
CA THR A 4 -31.66 16.54 3.76
C THR A 4 -32.11 15.38 2.87
N ILE A 5 -33.42 15.32 2.59
CA ILE A 5 -34.01 14.37 1.64
C ILE A 5 -33.38 14.53 0.26
N LEU A 6 -33.26 15.75 -0.28
CA LEU A 6 -32.66 15.99 -1.60
C LEU A 6 -31.18 15.59 -1.66
N ARG A 7 -30.40 15.87 -0.59
CA ARG A 7 -29.00 15.42 -0.49
C ARG A 7 -28.89 13.90 -0.44
N TYR A 8 -29.79 13.21 0.27
CA TYR A 8 -29.83 11.76 0.32
C TYR A 8 -30.31 11.14 -0.99
N CYS A 9 -31.31 11.71 -1.66
CA CYS A 9 -31.80 11.27 -2.97
C CYS A 9 -30.75 11.41 -4.07
N VAL A 10 -29.95 12.49 -4.08
CA VAL A 10 -28.86 12.64 -5.06
C VAL A 10 -27.72 11.67 -4.75
N ALA A 11 -27.35 11.52 -3.48
CA ALA A 11 -26.28 10.61 -3.07
C ALA A 11 -26.66 9.15 -3.33
N SER A 12 -27.89 8.74 -3.05
CA SER A 12 -28.42 7.40 -3.29
C SER A 12 -28.62 7.12 -4.77
N PHE A 13 -29.05 8.10 -5.59
CA PHE A 13 -29.18 7.92 -7.04
C PHE A 13 -27.82 7.67 -7.68
N TYR A 14 -26.81 8.46 -7.27
CA TYR A 14 -25.43 8.25 -7.70
C TYR A 14 -24.89 6.91 -7.20
N TRP A 15 -25.24 6.50 -5.98
CA TRP A 15 -24.78 5.25 -5.39
C TRP A 15 -25.48 4.02 -5.98
N SER A 16 -26.79 4.04 -6.20
CA SER A 16 -27.59 2.94 -6.76
C SER A 16 -27.17 2.62 -8.19
N ARG A 17 -26.89 3.65 -9.01
CA ARG A 17 -26.32 3.47 -10.36
C ARG A 17 -24.93 2.82 -10.32
N LYS A 18 -24.15 3.08 -9.27
CA LYS A 18 -22.83 2.47 -9.05
C LYS A 18 -22.93 1.03 -8.54
N VAL A 19 -23.90 0.75 -7.67
CA VAL A 19 -24.20 -0.57 -7.11
C VAL A 19 -24.61 -1.55 -8.21
N ARG A 20 -25.57 -1.15 -9.08
CA ARG A 20 -26.08 -2.02 -10.16
C ARG A 20 -25.01 -2.43 -11.16
N ASN A 21 -24.00 -1.58 -11.40
CA ASN A 21 -22.99 -1.83 -12.43
C ASN A 21 -21.70 -2.46 -11.89
N GLN A 22 -21.46 -2.49 -10.57
CA GLN A 22 -20.18 -2.96 -10.00
C GLN A 22 -20.32 -3.52 -8.57
N SER A 23 -20.77 -4.78 -8.44
CA SER A 23 -20.84 -5.50 -7.15
C SER A 23 -19.53 -5.43 -6.33
N LYS A 24 -18.38 -5.49 -7.01
CA LYS A 24 -17.04 -5.37 -6.39
C LYS A 24 -16.76 -4.02 -5.73
N VAL A 25 -17.47 -2.94 -6.08
CA VAL A 25 -17.29 -1.61 -5.45
C VAL A 25 -18.13 -1.46 -4.20
N VAL A 26 -19.31 -2.07 -4.18
CA VAL A 26 -20.24 -2.04 -3.04
C VAL A 26 -19.66 -2.77 -1.85
N ILE A 27 -19.15 -3.99 -2.07
CA ILE A 27 -18.51 -4.82 -1.05
C ILE A 27 -17.32 -4.11 -0.39
N LYS A 28 -16.50 -3.39 -1.17
CA LYS A 28 -15.38 -2.58 -0.63
C LYS A 28 -15.86 -1.43 0.26
N GLY A 29 -17.09 -0.99 0.07
CA GLY A 29 -17.76 0.00 0.89
C GLY A 29 -18.37 -0.57 2.18
N PHE A 30 -18.19 -1.85 2.50
CA PHE A 30 -18.66 -2.40 3.78
C PHE A 30 -17.57 -2.40 4.85
N GLY A 31 -16.31 -2.62 4.48
CA GLY A 31 -15.21 -2.67 5.44
C GLY A 31 -14.23 -3.77 5.07
N GLU A 32 -13.49 -4.26 6.05
CA GLU A 32 -12.63 -5.44 5.90
C GLU A 32 -13.43 -6.71 6.25
N PRO A 33 -13.31 -7.79 5.46
CA PRO A 33 -13.87 -9.09 5.80
C PRO A 33 -13.43 -9.57 7.20
N THR A 34 -14.38 -10.07 8.00
CA THR A 34 -14.15 -10.60 9.35
C THR A 34 -14.98 -11.86 9.59
N LYS A 35 -14.46 -12.76 10.42
CA LYS A 35 -15.16 -13.97 10.86
C LYS A 35 -15.97 -13.75 12.15
N SER A 36 -15.69 -12.68 12.90
CA SER A 36 -16.41 -12.38 14.14
C SER A 36 -17.72 -11.65 13.83
N CYS A 37 -18.81 -12.12 14.44
CA CYS A 37 -20.14 -11.54 14.32
C CYS A 37 -20.40 -10.38 15.29
N ALA A 38 -19.47 -10.06 16.19
CA ALA A 38 -19.67 -9.01 17.18
C ALA A 38 -18.53 -7.99 17.15
N LEU A 39 -18.86 -6.73 16.80
CA LEU A 39 -18.07 -5.60 17.26
C LEU A 39 -18.35 -5.43 18.76
N HIS A 40 -17.49 -5.95 19.64
CA HIS A 40 -17.50 -5.65 21.09
C HIS A 40 -16.96 -4.24 21.40
N SER A 41 -17.21 -3.33 20.48
CA SER A 41 -16.60 -2.02 20.44
C SER A 41 -17.36 -1.10 21.39
N PRO A 42 -16.70 -0.46 22.37
CA PRO A 42 -17.37 0.52 23.21
C PRO A 42 -17.84 1.66 22.31
N ILE A 43 -19.15 1.72 22.09
CA ILE A 43 -19.82 2.77 21.35
C ILE A 43 -20.53 3.67 22.35
N SER A 44 -20.29 4.97 22.22
CA SER A 44 -20.98 5.95 23.06
C SER A 44 -22.48 5.95 22.73
N ASN A 45 -23.30 6.23 23.75
CA ASN A 45 -24.75 6.39 23.58
C ASN A 45 -25.10 7.41 22.49
N GLU A 46 -24.28 8.47 22.34
CA GLU A 46 -24.48 9.49 21.31
C GLU A 46 -24.23 8.95 19.89
N GLN A 47 -23.17 8.17 19.68
CA GLN A 47 -22.91 7.52 18.39
C GLN A 47 -24.02 6.51 18.04
N LEU A 48 -24.48 5.73 19.01
CA LEU A 48 -25.58 4.79 18.82
C LEU A 48 -26.89 5.52 18.46
N LYS A 49 -27.21 6.59 19.18
CA LYS A 49 -28.37 7.46 18.88
C LYS A 49 -28.27 8.04 17.48
N GLN A 50 -27.10 8.55 17.10
CA GLN A 50 -26.85 9.07 15.76
C GLN A 50 -27.02 8.00 14.67
N ALA A 51 -26.52 6.78 14.89
CA ALA A 51 -26.68 5.68 13.95
C ALA A 51 -28.16 5.31 13.76
N LYS A 52 -28.94 5.24 14.84
CA LYS A 52 -30.39 4.98 14.81
C LYS A 52 -31.15 6.07 14.04
N LEU A 53 -30.79 7.34 14.24
CA LEU A 53 -31.39 8.47 13.50
C LEU A 53 -31.11 8.35 11.99
N LEU A 54 -29.86 8.08 11.60
CA LEU A 54 -29.50 7.89 10.20
C LEU A 54 -30.24 6.72 9.56
N ALA A 55 -30.38 5.61 10.29
CA ALA A 55 -31.10 4.44 9.81
C ALA A 55 -32.61 4.70 9.65
N LYS A 56 -33.22 5.44 10.60
CA LYS A 56 -34.61 5.91 10.49
C LYS A 56 -34.79 6.77 9.24
N ASP A 57 -33.90 7.73 9.02
CA ASP A 57 -33.94 8.59 7.84
C ASP A 57 -33.83 7.77 6.55
N ILE A 58 -32.92 6.79 6.48
CA ILE A 58 -32.78 5.91 5.33
C ILE A 58 -34.06 5.10 5.07
N LYS A 59 -34.66 4.50 6.12
CA LYS A 59 -35.94 3.78 6.01
C LYS A 59 -37.07 4.69 5.53
N THR A 60 -37.10 5.94 5.97
CA THR A 60 -38.09 6.93 5.51
C THR A 60 -37.87 7.25 4.03
N VAL A 61 -36.64 7.55 3.60
CA VAL A 61 -36.35 7.87 2.19
C VAL A 61 -36.56 6.64 1.29
N ALA A 62 -36.32 5.42 1.79
CA ALA A 62 -36.54 4.17 1.07
C ALA A 62 -37.96 4.05 0.48
N LYS A 63 -38.96 4.53 1.22
CA LYS A 63 -40.38 4.49 0.83
C LYS A 63 -40.72 5.37 -0.38
N PHE A 64 -39.87 6.35 -0.69
CA PHE A 64 -40.11 7.34 -1.75
C PHE A 64 -39.29 7.07 -3.03
N TYR A 65 -38.52 5.97 -3.11
CA TYR A 65 -37.84 5.64 -4.37
C TYR A 65 -38.80 5.02 -5.37
N PRO A 66 -38.70 5.39 -6.67
CA PRO A 66 -39.52 4.78 -7.71
C PRO A 66 -39.07 3.36 -8.10
N TRP A 67 -38.06 2.80 -7.43
CA TRP A 67 -37.63 1.39 -7.57
C TRP A 67 -37.39 0.78 -6.18
N ARG A 68 -37.30 -0.56 -6.13
CA ARG A 68 -37.00 -1.29 -4.88
C ARG A 68 -35.64 -0.86 -4.32
N PHE A 69 -35.65 -0.22 -3.15
CA PHE A 69 -34.47 0.14 -2.38
C PHE A 69 -34.33 -0.84 -1.22
N VAL A 70 -33.73 -2.01 -1.49
CA VAL A 70 -33.74 -3.16 -0.57
C VAL A 70 -32.61 -3.08 0.45
N CYS A 71 -32.45 -4.15 1.23
CA CYS A 71 -31.54 -4.22 2.37
C CYS A 71 -30.08 -3.86 2.01
N ILE A 72 -29.53 -4.37 0.90
CA ILE A 72 -28.14 -4.13 0.54
C ILE A 72 -27.85 -2.67 0.17
N GLU A 73 -28.74 -1.98 -0.54
CA GLU A 73 -28.57 -0.57 -0.87
C GLU A 73 -28.72 0.33 0.36
N GLN A 74 -29.69 0.01 1.21
CA GLN A 74 -29.90 0.71 2.48
C GLN A 74 -28.66 0.57 3.40
N VAL A 75 -28.17 -0.65 3.59
CA VAL A 75 -26.97 -0.94 4.39
C VAL A 75 -25.74 -0.26 3.80
N SER A 76 -25.59 -0.25 2.49
CA SER A 76 -24.50 0.46 1.81
C SER A 76 -24.52 1.97 2.06
N LEU A 77 -25.71 2.58 2.01
CA LEU A 77 -25.88 4.00 2.28
C LEU A 77 -25.58 4.31 3.75
N LEU A 78 -26.08 3.49 4.69
CA LEU A 78 -25.82 3.67 6.12
C LEU A 78 -24.34 3.53 6.43
N ALA A 79 -23.69 2.46 5.96
CA ALA A 79 -22.26 2.25 6.11
C ALA A 79 -21.45 3.47 5.63
N HIS A 80 -21.82 4.06 4.48
CA HIS A 80 -21.17 5.27 3.98
C HIS A 80 -21.35 6.49 4.89
N LEU A 81 -22.52 6.66 5.49
CA LEU A 81 -22.79 7.77 6.40
C LEU A 81 -22.08 7.59 7.74
N LEU A 82 -22.11 6.39 8.33
CA LEU A 82 -21.40 6.10 9.57
C LEU A 82 -19.90 6.35 9.45
N ARG A 83 -19.28 6.03 8.30
CA ARG A 83 -17.89 6.39 8.01
C ARG A 83 -17.60 7.89 8.06
N LYS A 84 -18.54 8.73 7.60
CA LYS A 84 -18.38 10.19 7.64
C LYS A 84 -18.44 10.72 9.07
N HIS A 85 -19.17 10.02 9.94
CA HIS A 85 -19.30 10.32 11.36
C HIS A 85 -18.27 9.64 12.25
N ASP A 86 -17.35 8.87 11.67
CA ASP A 86 -16.32 8.13 12.40
C ASP A 86 -16.90 7.14 13.44
N ILE A 87 -17.99 6.45 13.06
CA ILE A 87 -18.69 5.45 13.90
C ILE A 87 -18.34 4.05 13.41
N ASP A 88 -17.83 3.20 14.31
CA ASP A 88 -17.54 1.79 14.04
C ASP A 88 -18.83 1.02 13.69
N TYR A 89 -18.77 0.12 12.72
CA TYR A 89 -19.93 -0.68 12.32
C TYR A 89 -19.55 -2.04 11.72
N GLN A 90 -20.50 -2.96 11.72
CA GLN A 90 -20.42 -4.26 11.06
C GLN A 90 -21.47 -4.34 9.96
N VAL A 91 -21.16 -4.93 8.82
CA VAL A 91 -22.14 -5.34 7.80
C VAL A 91 -22.08 -6.84 7.66
N SER A 92 -23.22 -7.51 7.76
CA SER A 92 -23.32 -8.95 7.54
C SER A 92 -24.22 -9.21 6.34
N LEU A 93 -23.81 -10.16 5.51
CA LEU A 93 -24.57 -10.67 4.37
C LEU A 93 -24.96 -12.10 4.67
N GLY A 94 -26.25 -12.41 4.58
CA GLY A 94 -26.78 -13.73 4.87
C GLY A 94 -27.70 -14.24 3.77
N VAL A 95 -27.90 -15.55 3.75
CA VAL A 95 -28.86 -16.22 2.88
C VAL A 95 -29.70 -17.22 3.67
N VAL A 96 -30.95 -17.37 3.27
CA VAL A 96 -31.86 -18.39 3.79
C VAL A 96 -32.50 -19.12 2.61
N LYS A 97 -32.70 -20.43 2.75
CA LYS A 97 -33.48 -21.20 1.77
C LYS A 97 -34.96 -20.97 2.02
N THR A 98 -35.71 -20.66 0.98
CA THR A 98 -37.18 -20.55 1.07
C THR A 98 -37.80 -21.94 1.07
N GLU A 99 -39.05 -22.05 1.53
CA GLU A 99 -39.81 -23.32 1.55
C GLU A 99 -39.93 -23.94 0.14
N THR A 100 -39.98 -23.10 -0.89
CA THR A 100 -40.03 -23.50 -2.31
C THR A 100 -38.66 -23.91 -2.90
N GLY A 101 -37.61 -23.98 -2.08
CA GLY A 101 -36.25 -24.32 -2.51
C GLY A 101 -35.47 -23.16 -3.14
N GLY A 102 -36.03 -21.95 -3.16
CA GLY A 102 -35.34 -20.73 -3.57
C GLY A 102 -34.32 -20.25 -2.54
N MET A 103 -33.53 -19.23 -2.89
CA MET A 103 -32.62 -18.55 -1.95
C MET A 103 -33.03 -17.09 -1.78
N HIS A 104 -33.19 -16.66 -0.53
CA HIS A 104 -33.43 -15.27 -0.17
C HIS A 104 -32.17 -14.70 0.48
N ALA A 105 -31.65 -13.60 -0.07
CA ALA A 105 -30.44 -12.94 0.41
C ALA A 105 -30.79 -11.67 1.19
N HIS A 106 -30.04 -11.41 2.25
CA HIS A 106 -30.26 -10.26 3.11
C HIS A 106 -28.96 -9.61 3.56
N ALA A 107 -29.06 -8.34 3.94
CA ALA A 107 -27.95 -7.55 4.45
C ALA A 107 -28.41 -6.76 5.67
N TRP A 108 -27.63 -6.80 6.73
CA TRP A 108 -27.88 -6.01 7.92
C TRP A 108 -26.60 -5.33 8.42
N LEU A 109 -26.78 -4.28 9.22
CA LEU A 109 -25.72 -3.46 9.76
C LEU A 109 -25.85 -3.37 11.28
N LEU A 110 -24.76 -3.66 11.98
CA LEU A 110 -24.64 -3.51 13.43
C LEU A 110 -23.76 -2.31 13.79
N VAL A 111 -24.08 -1.66 14.91
CA VAL A 111 -23.27 -0.62 15.56
C VAL A 111 -23.13 -1.03 17.03
N GLY A 112 -21.93 -1.46 17.42
CA GLY A 112 -21.72 -2.19 18.66
C GLY A 112 -22.39 -3.56 18.57
N ASN A 113 -23.24 -3.88 19.56
CA ASN A 113 -24.02 -5.12 19.59
C ASN A 113 -25.48 -4.96 19.10
N GLN A 114 -25.84 -3.80 18.54
CA GLN A 114 -27.23 -3.52 18.13
C GLN A 114 -27.36 -3.54 16.61
N ILE A 115 -28.35 -4.28 16.11
CA ILE A 115 -28.77 -4.21 14.71
C ILE A 115 -29.43 -2.85 14.50
N ILE A 116 -28.84 -2.04 13.63
CA ILE A 116 -29.33 -0.69 13.32
C ILE A 116 -30.22 -0.70 12.09
N LEU A 117 -29.92 -1.58 11.12
CA LEU A 117 -30.62 -1.67 9.85
C LEU A 117 -30.58 -3.11 9.34
N GLY A 118 -31.68 -3.60 8.75
CA GLY A 118 -31.81 -4.97 8.26
C GLY A 118 -32.79 -5.86 9.03
N GLU A 119 -33.79 -5.30 9.71
CA GLU A 119 -34.93 -6.03 10.32
C GLU A 119 -34.56 -7.06 11.41
N ASP A 120 -35.57 -7.58 12.11
CA ASP A 120 -35.41 -8.38 13.34
C ASP A 120 -35.24 -9.89 13.06
N ASP A 121 -35.47 -10.32 11.81
CA ASP A 121 -35.43 -11.72 11.38
C ASP A 121 -34.02 -12.19 10.93
N VAL A 122 -32.98 -11.38 11.15
CA VAL A 122 -31.60 -11.69 10.73
C VAL A 122 -31.08 -13.02 11.29
N TYR A 123 -31.65 -13.48 12.41
CA TYR A 123 -31.31 -14.76 13.04
C TYR A 123 -31.72 -15.97 12.21
N ASN A 124 -32.63 -15.81 11.23
CA ASN A 124 -33.05 -16.87 10.31
C ASN A 124 -32.09 -17.02 9.12
N PHE A 125 -31.10 -16.13 8.96
CA PHE A 125 -30.17 -16.15 7.83
C PHE A 125 -28.85 -16.81 8.22
N THR A 126 -28.37 -17.68 7.35
CA THR A 126 -26.99 -18.18 7.41
C THR A 126 -26.06 -17.07 6.91
N VAL A 127 -25.20 -16.55 7.80
CA VAL A 127 -24.19 -15.55 7.45
C VAL A 127 -23.21 -16.16 6.45
N VAL A 128 -23.11 -15.55 5.27
CA VAL A 128 -22.15 -15.92 4.23
C VAL A 128 -20.85 -15.12 4.39
N GLU A 129 -20.97 -13.84 4.73
CA GLU A 129 -19.82 -12.93 4.82
C GLU A 129 -20.12 -11.80 5.81
N THR A 130 -19.11 -11.38 6.56
CA THR A 130 -19.22 -10.23 7.47
C THR A 130 -18.06 -9.27 7.21
N PHE A 131 -18.34 -7.97 7.31
CA PHE A 131 -17.39 -6.88 7.12
C PHE A 131 -17.40 -5.97 8.34
N ALA A 132 -16.24 -5.54 8.80
CA ALA A 132 -16.11 -4.56 9.87
C ALA A 132 -15.43 -3.28 9.38
N TRP A 133 -15.89 -2.14 9.88
CA TRP A 133 -15.23 -0.87 9.72
C TRP A 133 -14.96 -0.21 11.07
N PHE A 134 -13.71 0.22 11.25
CA PHE A 134 -13.26 0.89 12.47
C PHE A 134 -12.98 2.37 12.19
N SER A 135 -13.37 3.23 13.13
CA SER A 135 -13.12 4.66 13.18
C SER A 135 -11.64 4.99 13.01
N ARG A 136 -11.34 6.16 12.48
CA ARG A 136 -9.98 6.67 12.31
C ARG A 136 -9.27 6.79 13.64
N LYS A 137 -9.97 7.26 14.69
CA LYS A 137 -9.42 7.32 16.05
C LYS A 137 -8.93 5.95 16.49
N ARG A 138 -9.75 4.92 16.31
CA ARG A 138 -9.38 3.56 16.71
C ARG A 138 -8.32 2.93 15.83
N ARG A 139 -8.38 3.14 14.51
CA ARG A 139 -7.30 2.71 13.59
C ARG A 139 -5.98 3.39 13.92
N SER A 140 -6.00 4.67 14.31
CA SER A 140 -4.81 5.39 14.75
C SER A 140 -4.30 4.88 16.09
N ALA A 141 -5.18 4.66 17.07
CA ALA A 141 -4.82 4.06 18.36
C ALA A 141 -4.21 2.68 18.17
N MET A 142 -4.83 1.82 17.36
CA MET A 142 -4.35 0.49 17.03
C MET A 142 -3.04 0.52 16.25
N SER A 143 -2.89 1.44 15.29
CA SER A 143 -1.61 1.64 14.62
C SER A 143 -0.54 2.02 15.64
N LYS A 144 -0.81 2.97 16.55
CA LYS A 144 0.13 3.35 17.62
C LYS A 144 0.46 2.17 18.54
N MET A 145 -0.54 1.41 18.95
CA MET A 145 -0.35 0.22 19.79
C MET A 145 0.52 -0.80 19.07
N LEU A 146 0.18 -1.17 17.84
CA LEU A 146 0.97 -2.09 17.02
C LEU A 146 2.42 -1.60 16.85
N ASN A 147 2.58 -0.31 16.57
CA ASN A 147 3.88 0.33 16.44
C ASN A 147 4.68 0.24 17.75
N GLN A 148 4.04 0.42 18.90
CA GLN A 148 4.63 0.23 20.23
C GLN A 148 4.97 -1.24 20.51
N SER A 149 4.12 -2.17 20.09
CA SER A 149 4.37 -3.61 20.22
C SER A 149 5.60 -4.02 19.44
N ILE A 150 5.70 -3.57 18.19
CA ILE A 150 6.83 -3.80 17.31
C ILE A 150 8.09 -3.19 17.93
N ALA A 151 8.00 -1.96 18.45
CA ALA A 151 9.13 -1.26 19.07
C ALA A 151 9.67 -1.97 20.32
N THR A 152 8.78 -2.56 21.12
CA THR A 152 9.13 -3.19 22.41
C THR A 152 9.41 -4.69 22.28
N GLY A 153 9.12 -5.30 21.13
CA GLY A 153 9.07 -6.75 20.99
C GLY A 153 8.00 -7.43 21.84
N THR A 154 7.13 -6.65 22.51
CA THR A 154 6.06 -7.16 23.37
C THR A 154 4.73 -6.96 22.68
N VAL A 155 4.00 -8.04 22.41
CA VAL A 155 2.63 -7.93 21.92
C VAL A 155 1.75 -7.59 23.12
N PRO A 156 1.09 -6.42 23.19
CA PRO A 156 0.21 -6.09 24.28
C PRO A 156 -0.91 -7.12 24.33
N VAL A 157 -1.16 -7.64 25.53
CA VAL A 157 -2.27 -8.55 25.83
C VAL A 157 -3.56 -7.73 25.82
N LEU A 158 -4.01 -7.33 24.64
CA LEU A 158 -5.41 -7.07 24.39
C LEU A 158 -6.09 -8.41 24.10
N ASP A 159 -7.40 -8.50 24.33
CA ASP A 159 -8.21 -9.59 23.81
C ASP A 159 -8.10 -9.59 22.27
N PHE A 160 -7.16 -10.40 21.77
CA PHE A 160 -6.70 -10.40 20.39
C PHE A 160 -7.83 -10.81 19.43
N ALA A 161 -8.86 -11.47 19.94
CA ALA A 161 -9.98 -11.98 19.16
C ALA A 161 -10.67 -10.89 18.34
N ASP A 162 -10.87 -9.70 18.92
CA ASP A 162 -11.57 -8.59 18.25
C ASP A 162 -10.73 -7.89 17.17
N TYR A 163 -9.39 -7.94 17.30
CA TYR A 163 -8.48 -7.16 16.46
C TYR A 163 -7.69 -8.02 15.46
N ALA A 164 -7.66 -9.33 15.64
CA ALA A 164 -6.93 -10.25 14.78
C ALA A 164 -7.25 -10.06 13.28
N PRO A 165 -8.52 -9.89 12.84
CA PRO A 165 -8.82 -9.70 11.41
C PRO A 165 -8.26 -8.40 10.82
N TYR A 166 -8.27 -7.32 11.62
CA TYR A 166 -7.69 -6.04 11.19
C TYR A 166 -6.18 -6.15 11.10
N LEU A 167 -5.55 -6.70 12.14
CA LEU A 167 -4.11 -6.86 12.19
C LEU A 167 -3.62 -7.75 11.06
N GLU A 168 -4.29 -8.88 10.82
CA GLU A 168 -4.02 -9.75 9.67
C GLU A 168 -4.12 -8.99 8.35
N SER A 169 -5.18 -8.19 8.17
CA SER A 169 -5.37 -7.38 6.96
C SER A 169 -4.30 -6.30 6.80
N TYR A 170 -3.85 -5.67 7.90
CA TYR A 170 -2.75 -4.71 7.91
C TYR A 170 -1.42 -5.37 7.53
N LEU A 171 -1.08 -6.49 8.15
CA LEU A 171 0.13 -7.26 7.87
C LEU A 171 0.16 -7.72 6.41
N ILE A 172 -0.96 -8.23 5.90
CA ILE A 172 -1.13 -8.63 4.49
C ILE A 172 -0.97 -7.42 3.54
N HIS A 173 -1.69 -6.33 3.80
CA HIS A 173 -1.72 -5.16 2.92
C HIS A 173 -0.35 -4.51 2.81
N HIS A 174 0.26 -4.24 3.97
CA HIS A 174 1.54 -3.56 4.05
C HIS A 174 2.74 -4.49 3.86
N ARG A 175 2.49 -5.80 3.71
CA ARG A 175 3.48 -6.85 3.50
C ARG A 175 4.50 -6.96 4.64
N LEU A 176 4.00 -6.89 5.86
CA LEU A 176 4.75 -6.92 7.11
C LEU A 176 4.80 -8.33 7.71
N PHE A 177 4.85 -9.38 6.88
CA PHE A 177 4.95 -10.78 7.32
C PHE A 177 6.08 -11.06 8.34
N PRO A 178 7.26 -10.42 8.24
CA PRO A 178 8.33 -10.62 9.23
C PRO A 178 7.95 -10.27 10.67
N LEU A 179 6.90 -9.45 10.87
CA LEU A 179 6.43 -9.04 12.19
C LEU A 179 5.41 -10.00 12.80
N ALA A 180 5.00 -11.04 12.07
CA ALA A 180 4.04 -12.02 12.55
C ALA A 180 4.78 -13.18 13.24
N HIS A 181 5.04 -13.05 14.54
CA HIS A 181 5.70 -14.10 15.33
C HIS A 181 4.83 -15.35 15.53
N ASN A 182 3.50 -15.20 15.53
CA ASN A 182 2.54 -16.32 15.60
C ASN A 182 1.63 -16.30 14.37
N VAL A 183 2.14 -16.81 13.25
CA VAL A 183 1.41 -16.85 11.96
C VAL A 183 0.18 -17.76 12.03
N GLU A 184 0.17 -18.76 12.93
CA GLU A 184 -0.94 -19.72 13.09
C GLU A 184 -2.22 -19.04 13.58
N ALA A 185 -2.08 -17.94 14.34
CA ALA A 185 -3.21 -17.09 14.74
C ALA A 185 -3.86 -16.34 13.55
N PHE A 186 -3.26 -16.39 12.35
CA PHE A 186 -3.68 -15.64 11.17
C PHE A 186 -3.78 -16.53 9.92
N PRO A 187 -4.89 -17.25 9.72
CA PRO A 187 -5.02 -18.24 8.64
C PRO A 187 -4.86 -17.68 7.21
N ARG A 188 -5.33 -16.44 6.95
CA ARG A 188 -5.14 -15.79 5.64
C ARG A 188 -3.67 -15.40 5.46
N LEU A 189 -3.02 -14.92 6.52
CA LEU A 189 -1.60 -14.59 6.50
C LEU A 189 -0.77 -15.84 6.22
N GLN A 190 -1.05 -16.95 6.91
CA GLN A 190 -0.41 -18.24 6.72
C GLN A 190 -0.54 -18.73 5.27
N LYS A 191 -1.76 -18.72 4.72
CA LYS A 191 -2.01 -19.06 3.32
C LYS A 191 -1.22 -18.16 2.37
N MET A 192 -1.13 -16.86 2.66
CA MET A 192 -0.34 -15.93 1.86
C MET A 192 1.16 -16.18 1.98
N MET A 193 1.69 -16.48 3.17
CA MET A 193 3.09 -16.84 3.38
C MET A 193 3.47 -18.10 2.61
N ASN A 194 2.63 -19.14 2.60
CA ASN A 194 2.85 -20.34 1.78
C ASN A 194 2.94 -20.00 0.28
N ASN A 195 2.04 -19.14 -0.20
CA ASN A 195 2.09 -18.65 -1.58
C ASN A 195 3.35 -17.81 -1.86
N PHE A 196 3.84 -17.04 -0.89
CA PHE A 196 5.08 -16.28 -1.06
C PHE A 196 6.30 -17.18 -1.09
N VAL A 197 6.38 -18.19 -0.23
CA VAL A 197 7.45 -19.18 -0.24
C VAL A 197 7.53 -19.84 -1.61
N TYR A 198 6.39 -20.29 -2.15
CA TYR A 198 6.32 -20.85 -3.49
C TYR A 198 6.80 -19.86 -4.56
N ARG A 199 6.27 -18.63 -4.59
CA ARG A 199 6.69 -17.59 -5.55
C ARG A 199 8.17 -17.23 -5.44
N LYS A 200 8.73 -17.25 -4.23
CA LYS A 200 10.13 -16.92 -3.98
C LYS A 200 11.06 -18.01 -4.51
N LYS A 201 10.66 -19.29 -4.41
CA LYS A 201 11.36 -20.39 -5.09
C LYS A 201 11.40 -20.16 -6.61
N ILE A 202 10.26 -19.82 -7.21
CA ILE A 202 10.19 -19.52 -8.65
C ILE A 202 11.08 -18.30 -8.98
N GLN A 203 11.03 -17.24 -8.18
CA GLN A 203 11.90 -16.06 -8.38
C GLN A 203 13.38 -16.43 -8.34
N ARG A 204 13.84 -17.31 -7.45
CA ARG A 204 15.25 -17.73 -7.41
C ARG A 204 15.66 -18.52 -8.65
N ILE A 205 14.79 -19.42 -9.13
CA ILE A 205 15.02 -20.16 -10.38
C ILE A 205 15.14 -19.17 -11.54
N THR A 206 14.21 -18.21 -11.62
CA THR A 206 14.21 -17.17 -12.64
C THR A 206 15.42 -16.23 -12.53
N GLU A 207 15.86 -15.85 -11.32
CA GLU A 207 17.11 -15.11 -11.11
C GLU A 207 18.30 -15.89 -11.67
N GLN A 208 18.39 -17.21 -11.41
CA GLN A 208 19.47 -18.04 -11.91
C GLN A 208 19.46 -18.18 -13.43
N GLU A 209 18.29 -18.34 -14.05
CA GLU A 209 18.12 -18.36 -15.51
C GLU A 209 18.63 -17.06 -16.15
N ILE A 210 18.26 -15.91 -15.57
CA ILE A 210 18.69 -14.58 -16.03
C ILE A 210 20.21 -14.44 -15.91
N LYS A 211 20.80 -14.86 -14.78
CA LYS A 211 22.25 -14.86 -14.57
C LYS A 211 22.95 -15.63 -15.68
N THR A 212 22.55 -16.89 -15.90
CA THR A 212 23.13 -17.73 -16.95
C THR A 212 23.04 -17.06 -18.34
N LYS A 213 21.90 -16.45 -18.67
CA LYS A 213 21.73 -15.75 -19.96
C LYS A 213 22.61 -14.50 -20.08
N LEU A 214 22.80 -13.74 -19.00
CA LEU A 214 23.67 -12.56 -18.97
C LEU A 214 25.15 -12.95 -19.05
N ASP A 215 25.56 -13.94 -18.26
CA ASP A 215 26.92 -14.47 -18.22
C ASP A 215 27.32 -15.02 -19.59
N ALA A 216 26.44 -15.78 -20.25
CA ALA A 216 26.66 -16.30 -21.59
C ALA A 216 26.81 -15.21 -22.68
N LYS A 217 26.37 -13.98 -22.40
CA LYS A 217 26.52 -12.82 -23.29
C LYS A 217 27.59 -11.84 -22.83
N GLY A 218 28.28 -12.13 -21.71
CA GLY A 218 29.25 -11.21 -21.12
C GLY A 218 28.65 -9.86 -20.72
N ILE A 219 27.35 -9.81 -20.42
CA ILE A 219 26.67 -8.56 -20.04
C ILE A 219 26.80 -8.40 -18.52
N PRO A 220 27.48 -7.36 -18.01
CA PRO A 220 27.60 -7.17 -16.57
C PRO A 220 26.24 -6.76 -15.98
N TYR A 221 25.95 -7.22 -14.76
CA TYR A 221 24.69 -6.94 -14.07
C TYR A 221 24.83 -6.86 -12.55
N ARG A 222 23.82 -6.27 -11.89
CA ARG A 222 23.68 -6.27 -10.42
C ARG A 222 22.22 -6.40 -9.98
N PHE A 223 21.95 -7.33 -9.06
CA PHE A 223 20.69 -7.33 -8.31
C PHE A 223 20.83 -6.40 -7.11
N PHE A 224 19.89 -5.46 -6.92
CA PHE A 224 20.07 -4.36 -5.95
C PHE A 224 18.85 -4.09 -5.06
N LYS A 225 17.78 -4.87 -5.24
CA LYS A 225 16.56 -4.87 -4.41
C LYS A 225 16.13 -6.31 -4.19
N GLY A 226 14.88 -6.53 -3.79
CA GLY A 226 14.32 -7.88 -3.73
C GLY A 226 15.13 -8.78 -2.79
N SER A 227 15.80 -9.76 -3.39
CA SER A 227 16.74 -10.71 -2.79
C SER A 227 18.00 -10.04 -2.20
N ALA A 228 18.55 -8.99 -2.81
CA ALA A 228 19.73 -8.29 -2.28
C ALA A 228 19.45 -7.65 -0.90
N ILE A 229 18.32 -6.94 -0.77
CA ILE A 229 17.88 -6.36 0.51
C ILE A 229 17.55 -7.45 1.53
N GLU A 230 16.95 -8.56 1.08
CA GLU A 230 16.64 -9.70 1.95
C GLU A 230 17.90 -10.30 2.57
N GLN A 231 18.89 -10.62 1.74
CA GLN A 231 20.17 -11.19 2.21
C GLN A 231 20.91 -10.26 3.15
N LYS A 232 20.83 -8.95 2.93
CA LYS A 232 21.50 -7.92 3.72
C LYS A 232 20.83 -7.69 5.07
N LEU A 233 19.50 -7.56 5.11
CA LEU A 233 18.79 -7.05 6.28
C LEU A 233 18.08 -8.10 7.12
N TYR A 234 17.83 -9.30 6.57
CA TYR A 234 17.01 -10.31 7.23
C TYR A 234 17.85 -11.50 7.67
N SER A 235 17.60 -11.96 8.89
CA SER A 235 18.23 -13.16 9.45
C SER A 235 17.89 -14.43 8.68
N TYR A 236 16.68 -14.49 8.08
CA TYR A 236 16.24 -15.62 7.28
C TYR A 236 15.85 -15.18 5.89
N SER A 237 16.42 -15.87 4.91
CA SER A 237 15.92 -15.84 3.54
C SER A 237 14.46 -16.33 3.55
N MET A 238 13.58 -15.72 2.76
CA MET A 238 12.12 -15.92 2.65
C MET A 238 11.22 -14.99 3.48
N LEU A 239 11.75 -14.21 4.45
CA LEU A 239 10.93 -13.28 5.23
C LEU A 239 10.48 -12.07 4.41
N ARG A 240 11.29 -11.63 3.45
CA ARG A 240 11.01 -10.41 2.68
C ARG A 240 10.28 -10.72 1.37
N THR A 241 9.09 -10.14 1.20
CA THR A 241 8.30 -10.34 -0.02
C THR A 241 8.63 -9.34 -1.15
N SER A 242 9.04 -9.87 -2.29
CA SER A 242 9.23 -9.19 -3.58
C SER A 242 8.18 -9.66 -4.58
N LYS A 243 7.69 -8.76 -5.45
CA LYS A 243 6.79 -9.16 -6.55
C LYS A 243 7.59 -9.42 -7.83
N ASP A 244 8.68 -8.70 -7.95
CA ASP A 244 9.52 -8.41 -9.09
C ASP A 244 10.98 -8.72 -8.74
N ILE A 245 11.77 -8.95 -9.77
CA ILE A 245 13.23 -9.02 -9.72
C ILE A 245 13.76 -7.72 -10.35
N ASP A 246 14.45 -6.89 -9.57
CA ASP A 246 15.09 -5.68 -10.08
C ASP A 246 16.57 -5.97 -10.39
N ILE A 247 16.99 -5.71 -11.62
CA ILE A 247 18.37 -5.92 -12.08
C ILE A 247 18.91 -4.66 -12.76
N LEU A 248 20.11 -4.22 -12.40
CA LEU A 248 20.82 -3.15 -13.09
C LEU A 248 21.63 -3.73 -14.24
N ILE A 249 21.50 -3.15 -15.43
CA ILE A 249 22.22 -3.50 -16.66
C ILE A 249 22.73 -2.20 -17.29
N PRO A 250 23.92 -2.17 -17.91
CA PRO A 250 24.36 -1.03 -18.70
C PRO A 250 23.34 -0.62 -19.74
N LYS A 251 23.18 0.69 -19.93
CA LYS A 251 22.21 1.24 -20.88
C LYS A 251 22.48 0.80 -22.34
N SER A 252 23.73 0.51 -22.68
CA SER A 252 24.15 -0.05 -23.97
C SER A 252 23.57 -1.43 -24.25
N ASP A 253 23.34 -2.24 -23.21
CA ASP A 253 23.07 -3.67 -23.34
C ASP A 253 21.64 -4.07 -23.01
N ILE A 254 20.94 -3.23 -22.24
CA ILE A 254 19.60 -3.51 -21.74
C ILE A 254 18.56 -3.79 -22.83
N VAL A 255 18.63 -3.09 -23.97
CA VAL A 255 17.73 -3.32 -25.12
C VAL A 255 18.03 -4.67 -25.75
N ARG A 256 19.29 -4.91 -26.08
CA ARG A 256 19.78 -6.18 -26.64
C ARG A 256 19.40 -7.37 -25.74
N PHE A 257 19.49 -7.20 -24.43
CA PHE A 257 19.10 -8.23 -23.48
C PHE A 257 17.58 -8.43 -23.41
N ALA A 258 16.78 -7.36 -23.48
CA ALA A 258 15.33 -7.47 -23.56
C ALA A 258 14.89 -8.22 -24.83
N GLU A 259 15.50 -7.93 -25.98
CA GLU A 259 15.27 -8.64 -27.24
C GLU A 259 15.66 -10.13 -27.14
N LEU A 260 16.80 -10.44 -26.53
CA LEU A 260 17.23 -11.82 -26.26
C LEU A 260 16.20 -12.58 -25.41
N LEU A 261 15.68 -11.95 -24.36
CA LEU A 261 14.62 -12.54 -23.56
C LEU A 261 13.36 -12.76 -24.40
N SER A 262 12.95 -11.79 -25.22
CA SER A 262 11.79 -11.91 -26.12
C SER A 262 11.91 -12.98 -27.20
N GLN A 263 13.12 -13.41 -27.55
CA GLN A 263 13.35 -14.58 -28.41
C GLN A 263 13.11 -15.91 -27.69
N SER A 264 13.08 -15.88 -26.36
CA SER A 264 12.69 -16.99 -25.50
C SER A 264 11.19 -16.90 -25.15
N ASP A 265 10.77 -17.65 -24.14
CA ASP A 265 9.44 -17.67 -23.53
C ASP A 265 9.10 -16.43 -22.66
N TRP A 266 9.70 -15.27 -22.93
CA TRP A 266 9.48 -14.03 -22.18
C TRP A 266 8.71 -13.00 -22.99
N THR A 267 7.90 -12.21 -22.28
CA THR A 267 7.06 -11.17 -22.87
C THR A 267 7.44 -9.79 -22.35
N PHE A 268 7.48 -8.80 -23.25
CA PHE A 268 7.63 -7.40 -22.88
C PHE A 268 6.31 -6.86 -22.31
N ASP A 269 6.33 -6.41 -21.05
CA ASP A 269 5.13 -6.03 -20.31
C ASP A 269 4.92 -4.51 -20.31
N SER A 270 4.31 -3.99 -21.37
CA SER A 270 3.97 -2.57 -21.49
C SER A 270 2.65 -2.17 -20.82
N PHE A 271 2.06 -2.97 -19.90
CA PHE A 271 0.69 -2.77 -19.39
C PHE A 271 0.44 -1.34 -18.84
N ALA A 272 1.45 -0.69 -18.27
CA ALA A 272 1.33 0.68 -17.75
C ALA A 272 1.22 1.76 -18.84
N HIS A 273 1.66 1.47 -20.08
CA HIS A 273 1.87 2.46 -21.14
C HIS A 273 1.39 1.96 -22.50
N LYS A 274 0.05 1.81 -22.62
CA LYS A 274 -0.64 1.50 -23.87
C LYS A 274 -0.12 2.39 -25.01
N GLY A 275 0.52 1.78 -26.00
CA GLY A 275 1.01 2.45 -27.21
C GLY A 275 2.53 2.43 -27.42
N ILE A 276 3.32 1.91 -26.47
CA ILE A 276 4.73 1.62 -26.70
C ILE A 276 4.89 0.12 -26.90
N LYS A 277 5.27 -0.29 -28.10
CA LYS A 277 5.31 -1.70 -28.50
C LYS A 277 6.69 -2.36 -28.39
N THR A 278 7.75 -1.57 -28.30
CA THR A 278 9.12 -2.09 -28.32
C THR A 278 9.94 -1.61 -27.12
N PRO A 279 10.92 -2.41 -26.65
CA PRO A 279 11.85 -2.00 -25.59
C PRO A 279 12.61 -0.71 -25.90
N GLU A 280 13.07 -0.52 -27.15
CA GLU A 280 13.84 0.65 -27.61
C GLU A 280 13.04 1.95 -27.44
N ALA A 281 11.75 1.91 -27.79
CA ALA A 281 10.86 3.06 -27.62
C ALA A 281 10.54 3.30 -26.14
N TYR A 282 10.51 2.24 -25.33
CA TYR A 282 10.21 2.30 -23.90
C TYR A 282 11.36 2.94 -23.11
N ILE A 283 12.58 2.48 -23.31
CA ILE A 283 13.74 2.94 -22.53
C ILE A 283 14.06 4.43 -22.72
N LYS A 284 13.64 5.04 -23.84
CA LYS A 284 13.76 6.49 -24.08
C LYS A 284 12.95 7.33 -23.08
N ARG A 285 11.98 6.73 -22.38
CA ARG A 285 11.02 7.41 -21.50
C ARG A 285 11.04 6.90 -20.06
N PHE A 286 11.53 5.69 -19.85
CA PHE A 286 11.48 5.00 -18.57
C PHE A 286 12.87 4.57 -18.13
N LYS A 287 12.99 4.36 -16.81
CA LYS A 287 14.24 4.02 -16.15
C LYS A 287 14.56 2.51 -16.21
N ASP A 288 13.60 1.74 -16.69
CA ASP A 288 13.58 0.29 -16.75
C ASP A 288 12.85 -0.23 -18.01
N ILE A 289 13.04 -1.51 -18.31
CA ILE A 289 12.23 -2.29 -19.26
C ILE A 289 11.59 -3.46 -18.47
N PRO A 290 10.26 -3.49 -18.32
CA PRO A 290 9.56 -4.59 -17.66
C PRO A 290 9.43 -5.80 -18.59
N MET A 291 9.91 -6.95 -18.12
CA MET A 291 9.80 -8.26 -18.77
C MET A 291 9.01 -9.22 -17.88
N ARG A 292 8.32 -10.19 -18.48
CA ARG A 292 7.56 -11.21 -17.76
C ARG A 292 7.85 -12.59 -18.34
N SER A 293 8.31 -13.51 -17.51
CA SER A 293 8.50 -14.92 -17.87
C SER A 293 7.15 -15.64 -18.01
N ASN A 294 7.16 -16.80 -18.67
CA ASN A 294 6.00 -17.70 -18.79
C ASN A 294 5.39 -18.12 -17.44
N ASN A 295 6.21 -18.28 -16.40
CA ASN A 295 5.78 -18.61 -15.04
C ASN A 295 5.18 -17.40 -14.29
N GLY A 296 5.11 -16.24 -14.94
CA GLY A 296 4.47 -15.02 -14.45
C GLY A 296 5.35 -14.14 -13.56
N VAL A 297 6.62 -14.50 -13.32
CA VAL A 297 7.58 -13.63 -12.63
C VAL A 297 7.87 -12.40 -13.48
N GLN A 298 7.85 -11.23 -12.84
CA GLN A 298 8.19 -9.97 -13.47
C GLN A 298 9.65 -9.62 -13.18
N VAL A 299 10.37 -9.18 -14.19
CA VAL A 299 11.74 -8.67 -14.09
C VAL A 299 11.73 -7.23 -14.58
N GLU A 300 12.32 -6.33 -13.81
CA GLU A 300 12.53 -4.94 -14.21
C GLU A 300 14.01 -4.76 -14.54
N LEU A 301 14.31 -4.67 -15.84
CA LEU A 301 15.66 -4.40 -16.32
C LEU A 301 15.93 -2.89 -16.15
N HIS A 302 16.70 -2.48 -15.16
CA HIS A 302 17.01 -1.08 -14.88
C HIS A 302 18.29 -0.64 -15.60
N HIS A 303 18.25 0.56 -16.20
CA HIS A 303 19.47 1.32 -16.55
C HIS A 303 19.60 2.59 -15.70
N GLN A 304 18.57 2.90 -14.91
CA GLN A 304 18.45 4.09 -14.07
C GLN A 304 17.54 3.79 -12.86
N PHE A 305 17.77 4.46 -11.73
CA PHE A 305 17.06 4.22 -10.47
C PHE A 305 15.96 5.24 -10.19
N THR A 306 16.26 6.49 -10.53
CA THR A 306 15.36 7.64 -10.38
C THR A 306 14.63 7.90 -11.70
N HIS A 307 13.58 8.72 -11.71
CA HIS A 307 12.87 9.04 -12.96
C HIS A 307 13.67 9.97 -13.88
N PHE A 308 14.58 10.75 -13.30
CA PHE A 308 15.43 11.70 -14.00
C PHE A 308 16.87 11.52 -13.50
N PRO A 309 17.88 11.58 -14.39
CA PRO A 309 19.28 11.55 -13.96
C PRO A 309 19.52 12.53 -12.80
N SER A 310 20.19 12.05 -11.76
CA SER A 310 20.42 12.81 -10.54
C SER A 310 21.72 12.37 -9.88
N ARG A 311 22.25 13.17 -8.95
CA ARG A 311 23.44 12.81 -8.16
C ARG A 311 23.25 11.49 -7.41
N LEU A 312 22.06 11.27 -6.87
CA LEU A 312 21.69 10.01 -6.23
C LEU A 312 21.73 8.83 -7.21
N ASP A 313 21.28 9.03 -8.44
CA ASP A 313 21.33 8.02 -9.50
C ASP A 313 22.77 7.63 -9.85
N THR A 314 23.62 8.63 -10.10
CA THR A 314 25.03 8.44 -10.42
C THR A 314 25.77 7.75 -9.28
N ALA A 315 25.68 8.29 -8.06
CA ALA A 315 26.41 7.76 -6.91
C ALA A 315 25.97 6.32 -6.57
N TYR A 316 24.68 5.99 -6.71
CA TYR A 316 24.22 4.63 -6.43
C TYR A 316 24.63 3.63 -7.53
N LYS A 317 24.70 4.08 -8.79
CA LYS A 317 25.28 3.26 -9.88
C LYS A 317 26.74 2.98 -9.64
N GLU A 318 27.52 4.01 -9.31
CA GLU A 318 28.94 3.88 -8.99
C GLU A 318 29.13 2.86 -7.88
N LEU A 319 28.43 3.02 -6.74
CA LEU A 319 28.46 2.06 -5.63
C LEU A 319 28.20 0.61 -6.09
N LEU A 320 27.18 0.39 -6.93
CA LEU A 320 26.81 -0.94 -7.41
C LEU A 320 27.86 -1.55 -8.37
N TRP A 321 28.59 -0.72 -9.11
CA TRP A 321 29.57 -1.20 -10.08
C TRP A 321 30.97 -1.35 -9.49
N THR A 322 31.40 -0.49 -8.56
CA THR A 322 32.77 -0.46 -8.02
C THR A 322 32.93 -1.22 -6.72
N ASP A 323 32.04 -0.99 -5.74
CA ASP A 323 32.27 -1.37 -4.34
C ASP A 323 31.12 -2.21 -3.78
N TRP A 324 30.53 -3.05 -4.62
CA TRP A 324 29.33 -3.79 -4.22
C TRP A 324 29.66 -4.99 -3.33
N ASN A 325 29.72 -4.75 -2.02
CA ASN A 325 29.57 -5.77 -1.01
C ASN A 325 28.11 -5.84 -0.55
N ASN A 326 27.43 -6.93 -0.89
CA ASN A 326 26.02 -7.16 -0.55
C ASN A 326 25.74 -7.26 0.96
N GLN A 327 26.77 -7.34 1.81
CA GLN A 327 26.63 -7.42 3.26
C GLN A 327 26.86 -6.08 3.95
N GLU A 328 27.56 -5.15 3.31
CA GLU A 328 27.86 -3.85 3.90
C GLU A 328 26.70 -2.87 3.71
N LEU A 329 26.52 -2.04 4.73
CA LEU A 329 25.61 -0.92 4.65
C LEU A 329 26.36 0.28 4.05
N HIS A 330 25.70 1.01 3.15
CA HIS A 330 26.23 2.25 2.58
C HIS A 330 25.25 3.41 2.70
N SER A 331 25.75 4.60 3.04
CA SER A 331 24.92 5.80 3.19
C SER A 331 24.25 6.23 1.86
N VAL A 332 24.88 5.97 0.72
CA VAL A 332 24.31 6.21 -0.62
C VAL A 332 23.12 5.29 -0.89
N GLU A 333 23.26 4.00 -0.56
CA GLU A 333 22.18 3.01 -0.67
C GLU A 333 21.00 3.38 0.25
N LEU A 334 21.28 3.74 1.50
CA LEU A 334 20.26 4.21 2.44
C LEU A 334 19.50 5.43 1.90
N CYS A 335 20.23 6.41 1.35
CA CYS A 335 19.65 7.58 0.69
C CYS A 335 18.73 7.17 -0.47
N TYR A 336 19.13 6.18 -1.26
CA TYR A 336 18.32 5.65 -2.35
C TYR A 336 17.06 4.95 -1.84
N PHE A 337 17.15 4.10 -0.83
CA PHE A 337 16.00 3.40 -0.27
C PHE A 337 15.01 4.37 0.39
N CYS A 338 15.48 5.42 1.07
CA CYS A 338 14.61 6.47 1.57
C CYS A 338 13.87 7.18 0.42
N TYR A 339 14.59 7.58 -0.63
CA TYR A 339 13.98 8.16 -1.83
C TYR A 339 12.95 7.21 -2.45
N HIS A 340 13.28 5.93 -2.63
CA HIS A 340 12.42 4.95 -3.27
C HIS A 340 11.16 4.67 -2.45
N ALA A 341 11.30 4.43 -1.14
CA ALA A 341 10.18 4.20 -0.22
C ALA A 341 9.15 5.32 -0.33
N LEU A 342 9.64 6.55 -0.37
CA LEU A 342 8.84 7.76 -0.38
C LEU A 342 8.28 8.08 -1.77
N ALA A 343 9.05 7.91 -2.86
CA ALA A 343 8.56 8.03 -4.24
C ALA A 343 7.37 7.10 -4.53
N MET A 344 7.29 5.96 -3.83
CA MET A 344 6.17 5.02 -3.88
C MET A 344 5.02 5.39 -2.94
N GLY A 345 5.06 6.57 -2.32
CA GLY A 345 4.14 7.08 -1.31
C GLY A 345 4.15 6.29 0.01
N SER A 346 5.20 5.48 0.24
CA SER A 346 5.25 4.48 1.32
C SER A 346 3.99 3.62 1.42
N ARG A 347 3.31 3.40 0.27
CA ARG A 347 2.01 2.70 0.20
C ARG A 347 2.03 1.33 0.86
N ARG A 348 3.20 0.70 0.90
CA ARG A 348 3.44 -0.54 1.65
C ARG A 348 4.50 -0.24 2.70
N HIS A 349 4.16 -0.47 3.96
CA HIS A 349 5.11 -0.26 5.05
C HIS A 349 6.27 -1.25 5.04
N LYS A 350 6.26 -2.29 4.19
CA LYS A 350 7.44 -3.13 3.99
C LYS A 350 8.72 -2.31 3.76
N TRP A 351 8.63 -1.19 3.03
CA TRP A 351 9.80 -0.34 2.78
C TRP A 351 10.22 0.45 4.02
N LEU A 352 9.26 0.86 4.86
CA LEU A 352 9.57 1.46 6.16
C LEU A 352 10.16 0.43 7.12
N TYR A 353 9.74 -0.83 7.02
CA TYR A 353 10.31 -1.92 7.79
C TYR A 353 11.72 -2.30 7.34
N ASP A 354 11.96 -2.39 6.02
CA ASP A 354 13.32 -2.52 5.46
C ASP A 354 14.22 -1.40 6.00
N LEU A 355 13.74 -0.14 5.96
CA LEU A 355 14.48 1.01 6.49
C LEU A 355 14.66 0.97 8.01
N HIS A 356 13.67 0.48 8.76
CA HIS A 356 13.82 0.27 10.20
C HIS A 356 14.96 -0.69 10.50
N LEU A 357 15.02 -1.85 9.81
CA LEU A 357 16.13 -2.80 9.97
C LEU A 357 17.46 -2.15 9.59
N TYR A 358 17.49 -1.43 8.46
CA TYR A 358 18.67 -0.74 7.98
C TYR A 358 19.18 0.30 9.00
N PHE A 359 18.30 1.16 9.51
CA PHE A 359 18.65 2.16 10.51
C PHE A 359 19.09 1.53 11.84
N SER A 360 18.43 0.45 12.27
CA SER A 360 18.77 -0.24 13.51
C SER A 360 20.17 -0.86 13.45
N GLN A 361 20.54 -1.48 12.33
CA GLN A 361 21.89 -2.00 12.10
C GLN A 361 22.92 -0.88 11.88
N TRP A 362 22.50 0.25 11.31
CA TRP A 362 23.39 1.39 11.10
C TRP A 362 23.72 2.12 12.41
N LEU A 363 22.73 2.31 13.29
CA LEU A 363 22.89 3.06 14.54
C LEU A 363 23.73 2.36 15.60
N SER A 364 24.03 1.07 15.44
CA SER A 364 25.05 0.40 16.26
C SER A 364 26.48 0.84 15.92
N LEU A 365 26.66 1.71 14.92
CA LEU A 365 27.94 2.34 14.58
C LEU A 365 27.94 3.78 15.14
N ASP A 366 29.02 4.20 15.80
CA ASP A 366 29.13 5.51 16.47
C ASP A 366 29.08 6.70 15.48
N ASP A 367 28.41 7.80 15.88
CA ASP A 367 28.17 9.08 15.15
C ASP A 367 27.59 9.00 13.71
N THR A 368 26.55 8.20 13.54
CA THR A 368 26.04 7.90 12.20
C THR A 368 25.04 8.90 11.60
N GLY A 369 24.32 9.67 12.42
CA GLY A 369 23.32 10.61 11.93
C GLY A 369 23.93 11.73 11.08
N ALA A 370 25.11 12.22 11.48
CA ALA A 370 25.79 13.33 10.81
C ALA A 370 26.32 12.91 9.43
N VAL A 371 26.91 11.72 9.36
CA VAL A 371 27.43 11.12 8.12
C VAL A 371 26.30 10.92 7.10
N VAL A 372 25.18 10.31 7.52
CA VAL A 372 24.03 10.09 6.63
C VAL A 372 23.44 11.42 6.16
N LEU A 373 23.33 12.42 7.04
CA LEU A 373 22.83 13.75 6.66
C LEU A 373 23.76 14.50 5.70
N LYS A 374 25.07 14.40 5.92
CA LYS A 374 26.08 14.97 5.02
C LYS A 374 25.95 14.35 3.63
N LYS A 375 25.90 13.01 3.55
CA LYS A 375 25.71 12.32 2.28
C LYS A 375 24.36 12.67 1.63
N ALA A 376 23.29 12.72 2.41
CA ALA A 376 21.97 13.09 1.91
C ALA A 376 21.93 14.51 1.34
N LYS A 377 22.70 15.45 1.91
CA LYS A 377 22.85 16.81 1.38
C LYS A 377 23.61 16.81 0.06
N GLU A 378 24.70 16.06 -0.05
CA GLU A 378 25.49 15.91 -1.29
C GLU A 378 24.64 15.36 -2.45
N LEU A 379 23.76 14.40 -2.13
CA LEU A 379 22.90 13.70 -3.08
C LEU A 379 21.54 14.37 -3.33
N ASP A 380 21.24 15.49 -2.65
CA ASP A 380 19.95 16.22 -2.75
C ASP A 380 18.74 15.34 -2.35
N CYS A 381 18.88 14.61 -1.24
CA CYS A 381 17.86 13.70 -0.71
C CYS A 381 17.64 13.81 0.81
N VAL A 382 17.96 14.97 1.41
CA VAL A 382 17.75 15.23 2.85
C VAL A 382 16.29 15.00 3.27
N ILE A 383 15.33 15.53 2.51
CA ILE A 383 13.90 15.39 2.83
C ILE A 383 13.47 13.92 2.88
N PRO A 384 13.77 13.09 1.85
CA PRO A 384 13.51 11.67 1.94
C PRO A 384 14.06 10.99 3.20
N VAL A 385 15.32 11.24 3.54
CA VAL A 385 15.98 10.63 4.69
C VAL A 385 15.30 11.01 6.00
N ILE A 386 15.09 12.31 6.25
CA ILE A 386 14.50 12.74 7.54
C ILE A 386 13.04 12.30 7.68
N VAL A 387 12.27 12.24 6.59
CA VAL A 387 10.87 11.77 6.61
C VAL A 387 10.82 10.27 6.90
N CYS A 388 11.63 9.47 6.19
CA CYS A 388 11.69 8.03 6.43
C CYS A 388 12.10 7.69 7.85
N TRP A 389 13.18 8.31 8.36
CA TRP A 389 13.67 8.02 9.70
C TRP A 389 12.66 8.42 10.78
N ALA A 390 11.98 9.57 10.62
CA ALA A 390 10.91 10.00 11.52
C ALA A 390 9.71 9.04 11.48
N LEU A 391 9.33 8.56 10.29
CA LEU A 391 8.27 7.54 10.15
C LEU A 391 8.68 6.21 10.81
N CYS A 392 9.91 5.75 10.62
CA CYS A 392 10.43 4.54 11.25
C CYS A 392 10.49 4.69 12.79
N ASN A 393 10.88 5.87 13.30
CA ASN A 393 10.84 6.15 14.74
C ASN A 393 9.42 6.12 15.29
N ARG A 394 8.49 6.86 14.68
CA ARG A 394 7.08 6.93 15.14
C ARG A 394 6.32 5.62 14.99
N ASN A 395 6.63 4.84 13.95
CA ASN A 395 5.86 3.65 13.62
C ASN A 395 6.50 2.32 14.00
N LEU A 396 7.81 2.29 14.19
CA LEU A 396 8.53 1.02 14.42
C LEU A 396 9.53 1.16 15.59
N GLY A 397 9.51 2.28 16.31
CA GLY A 397 10.39 2.52 17.45
C GLY A 397 11.87 2.64 17.10
N THR A 398 12.23 2.84 15.82
CA THR A 398 13.64 3.03 15.43
C THR A 398 14.24 4.19 16.21
N LYS A 399 15.39 3.98 16.85
CA LYS A 399 16.13 5.08 17.48
C LYS A 399 16.45 6.15 16.42
N ILE A 400 16.39 7.42 16.81
CA ILE A 400 16.58 8.54 15.89
C ILE A 400 17.56 9.54 16.49
N PRO A 401 18.63 9.92 15.76
CA PRO A 401 19.52 11.00 16.22
C PRO A 401 18.73 12.31 16.37
N ALA A 402 18.94 13.04 17.47
CA ALA A 402 18.20 14.26 17.80
C ALA A 402 18.21 15.31 16.67
N GLN A 403 19.31 15.39 15.92
CA GLN A 403 19.45 16.25 14.75
C GLN A 403 18.48 15.91 13.59
N ILE A 404 18.19 14.62 13.37
CA ILE A 404 17.23 14.18 12.35
C ILE A 404 15.82 14.57 12.78
N LEU A 405 15.47 14.28 14.03
CA LEU A 405 14.15 14.60 14.59
C LEU A 405 13.89 16.11 14.55
N THR A 406 14.85 16.90 15.02
CA THR A 406 14.78 18.37 14.98
C THR A 406 14.57 18.90 13.55
N ARG A 407 15.25 18.32 12.56
CA ARG A 407 15.07 18.72 11.14
C ARG A 407 13.72 18.30 10.58
N ALA A 408 13.24 17.10 10.92
CA ALA A 408 11.92 16.62 10.52
C ALA A 408 10.81 17.52 11.10
N ASP A 409 10.95 17.92 12.36
CA ASP A 409 9.97 18.77 13.05
C ASP A 409 10.05 20.24 12.59
N ARG A 410 11.21 20.77 12.21
CA ARG A 410 11.31 22.15 11.67
C ARG A 410 10.91 22.26 10.20
N SER A 411 10.95 21.17 9.43
CA SER A 411 10.63 21.18 8.01
C SER A 411 9.13 20.99 7.76
N TRP A 412 8.44 22.07 7.38
CA TRP A 412 7.02 22.00 6.99
C TRP A 412 6.76 20.95 5.91
N THR A 413 7.67 20.84 4.92
CA THR A 413 7.59 19.82 3.88
C THR A 413 7.67 18.42 4.48
N ALA A 414 8.63 18.15 5.37
CA ALA A 414 8.76 16.85 6.00
C ALA A 414 7.51 16.50 6.83
N GLN A 415 7.03 17.42 7.67
CA GLN A 415 5.81 17.21 8.45
C GLN A 415 4.59 16.89 7.58
N ARG A 416 4.42 17.59 6.46
CA ARG A 416 3.32 17.35 5.52
C ARG A 416 3.44 15.97 4.87
N LEU A 417 4.63 15.55 4.48
CA LEU A 417 4.88 14.23 3.92
C LEU A 417 4.64 13.13 4.95
N ILE A 418 5.12 13.29 6.19
CA ILE A 418 4.89 12.36 7.30
C ILE A 418 3.39 12.17 7.53
N LYS A 419 2.63 13.26 7.70
CA LYS A 419 1.16 13.19 7.88
C LYS A 419 0.45 12.53 6.70
N THR A 420 0.95 12.72 5.49
CA THR A 420 0.37 12.11 4.28
C THR A 420 0.61 10.60 4.27
N VAL A 421 1.84 10.16 4.57
CA VAL A 421 2.17 8.73 4.67
C VAL A 421 1.41 8.06 5.82
N GLU A 422 1.34 8.69 7.00
CA GLU A 422 0.55 8.20 8.14
C GLU A 422 -0.95 8.13 7.81
N LYS A 423 -1.48 9.08 7.05
CA LYS A 423 -2.86 8.99 6.55
C LYS A 423 -3.02 7.80 5.60
N HIS A 424 -2.06 7.57 4.71
CA HIS A 424 -2.08 6.46 3.76
C HIS A 424 -1.99 5.10 4.45
N ALA A 425 -1.22 5.00 5.54
CA ALA A 425 -1.15 3.82 6.40
C ALA A 425 -2.51 3.33 6.89
N THR A 426 -3.45 4.25 7.13
CA THR A 426 -4.78 3.90 7.65
C THR A 426 -5.71 3.30 6.58
N TYR A 427 -5.33 3.35 5.30
CA TYR A 427 -6.11 2.77 4.20
C TYR A 427 -5.79 1.28 4.04
N LEU A 428 -6.42 0.44 4.87
CA LEU A 428 -6.31 -1.02 4.76
C LEU A 428 -6.89 -1.59 3.46
N THR A 429 -7.90 -0.93 2.90
CA THR A 429 -8.55 -1.46 1.70
C THR A 429 -7.67 -1.19 0.48
N ALA A 430 -7.28 -2.27 -0.22
CA ALA A 430 -6.64 -2.25 -1.53
C ALA A 430 -7.56 -1.68 -2.64
N THR A 431 -8.23 -0.56 -2.39
CA THR A 431 -8.95 0.17 -3.42
C THR A 431 -7.93 0.59 -4.48
N LYS A 432 -8.28 0.32 -5.75
CA LYS A 432 -7.55 0.87 -6.90
C LYS A 432 -7.36 2.36 -6.61
N LEU A 433 -6.12 2.83 -6.70
CA LEU A 433 -5.73 4.22 -6.52
C LEU A 433 -6.83 5.12 -7.06
N THR A 434 -7.48 5.87 -6.19
CA THR A 434 -8.28 6.98 -6.70
C THR A 434 -7.29 7.90 -7.43
N LYS A 435 -7.69 8.49 -8.57
CA LYS A 435 -6.84 9.45 -9.33
C LYS A 435 -6.12 10.48 -8.43
N PRO A 436 -6.71 10.98 -7.31
CA PRO A 436 -6.00 11.79 -6.32
C PRO A 436 -4.67 11.22 -5.82
N LEU A 437 -4.56 9.92 -5.53
CA LEU A 437 -3.31 9.31 -5.04
C LEU A 437 -2.19 9.26 -6.10
N MET A 438 -2.51 9.31 -7.39
CA MET A 438 -1.49 9.43 -8.44
C MET A 438 -0.94 10.86 -8.53
N PHE A 439 -1.81 11.86 -8.37
CA PHE A 439 -1.39 13.25 -8.29
C PHE A 439 -0.57 13.51 -7.02
N GLU A 440 -1.00 12.94 -5.89
CA GLU A 440 -0.23 12.97 -4.65
C GLU A 440 1.15 12.33 -4.83
N GLY A 441 1.28 11.18 -5.52
CA GLY A 441 2.59 10.58 -5.80
C GLY A 441 3.52 11.45 -6.65
N ARG A 442 2.97 12.20 -7.62
CA ARG A 442 3.73 13.18 -8.40
C ARG A 442 4.13 14.39 -7.55
N LEU A 443 3.20 14.96 -6.79
CA LEU A 443 3.51 16.02 -5.84
C LEU A 443 4.55 15.55 -4.81
N PHE A 444 4.49 14.28 -4.43
CA PHE A 444 5.41 13.66 -3.50
C PHE A 444 6.84 13.65 -4.08
N ASN A 445 7.02 13.19 -5.32
CA ASN A 445 8.30 13.24 -6.01
C ASN A 445 8.81 14.69 -6.19
N LEU A 446 7.91 15.64 -6.45
CA LEU A 446 8.26 17.06 -6.48
C LEU A 446 8.83 17.51 -5.14
N LEU A 447 8.20 17.14 -4.03
CA LEU A 447 8.61 17.54 -2.68
C LEU A 447 9.88 16.82 -2.19
N CYS A 448 10.31 15.74 -2.84
CA CYS A 448 11.54 15.03 -2.51
C CYS A 448 12.81 15.81 -2.88
N TYR A 449 12.74 16.67 -3.89
CA TYR A 449 13.89 17.46 -4.34
C TYR A 449 14.07 18.73 -3.48
N GLN A 450 15.26 18.93 -2.90
CA GLN A 450 15.55 20.14 -2.13
C GLN A 450 15.68 21.34 -3.07
N SER A 451 16.38 21.15 -4.19
CA SER A 451 16.61 22.19 -5.20
C SER A 451 15.31 22.70 -5.84
N ARG A 452 15.10 24.02 -5.84
CA ARG A 452 13.99 24.68 -6.56
C ARG A 452 14.05 24.42 -8.06
N TRP A 453 15.25 24.34 -8.63
CA TRP A 453 15.46 24.06 -10.05
C TRP A 453 14.96 22.67 -10.43
N LYS A 454 15.36 21.62 -9.69
CA LYS A 454 14.89 20.25 -9.94
C LYS A 454 13.38 20.12 -9.76
N ARG A 455 12.82 20.82 -8.77
CA ARG A 455 11.37 20.92 -8.62
C ARG A 455 10.72 21.49 -9.87
N THR A 456 11.27 22.57 -10.42
CA THR A 456 10.76 23.19 -11.64
C THR A 456 10.85 22.24 -12.84
N GLN A 457 11.99 21.57 -13.04
CA GLN A 457 12.16 20.57 -14.10
C GLN A 457 11.15 19.41 -13.98
N TYR A 458 10.97 18.89 -12.75
CA TYR A 458 10.01 17.82 -12.49
C TYR A 458 8.56 18.29 -12.73
N ALA A 459 8.21 19.50 -12.25
CA ALA A 459 6.90 20.10 -12.48
C ALA A 459 6.62 20.30 -13.98
N ALA A 460 7.60 20.79 -14.74
CA ALA A 460 7.50 20.92 -16.19
C ALA A 460 7.27 19.56 -16.88
N SER A 461 7.98 18.51 -16.44
CA SER A 461 7.78 17.16 -16.99
C SER A 461 6.36 16.63 -16.73
N ILE A 462 5.80 16.93 -15.55
CA ILE A 462 4.43 16.58 -15.19
C ILE A 462 3.46 17.36 -16.08
N ALA A 463 3.67 18.67 -16.22
CA ALA A 463 2.82 19.53 -17.04
C ALA A 463 2.79 19.03 -18.49
N MET A 464 3.95 18.71 -19.07
CA MET A 464 4.05 18.13 -20.41
C MET A 464 3.36 16.77 -20.52
N SER A 465 3.43 15.93 -19.49
CA SER A 465 2.73 14.65 -19.46
C SER A 465 1.21 14.83 -19.42
N ILE A 466 0.72 15.85 -18.70
CA ILE A 466 -0.70 16.20 -18.63
C ILE A 466 -1.18 16.73 -19.99
N LEU A 467 -0.44 17.66 -20.61
CA LEU A 467 -0.77 18.24 -21.91
C LEU A 467 -0.84 17.18 -23.03
N ARG A 468 0.05 16.19 -23.01
CA ARG A 468 -0.02 15.06 -23.96
C ARG A 468 -1.22 14.16 -23.73
N TYR A 469 -1.64 14.01 -22.48
CA TYR A 469 -2.81 13.20 -22.14
C TYR A 469 -4.11 13.90 -22.53
N SER A 470 -4.21 15.22 -22.34
CA SER A 470 -5.38 16.00 -22.75
C SER A 470 -5.56 16.01 -24.28
N ARG A 471 -4.48 16.07 -25.07
CA ARG A 471 -4.53 15.96 -26.54
C ARG A 471 -4.99 14.60 -27.08
N LYS A 472 -5.05 13.55 -26.26
CA LYS A 472 -5.61 12.24 -26.66
C LYS A 472 -7.09 12.08 -26.28
N LEU A 473 -7.61 13.00 -25.47
CA LEU A 473 -9.01 13.01 -25.04
C LEU A 473 -9.86 13.99 -25.86
N LEU A 474 -9.21 14.99 -26.47
CA LEU A 474 -9.71 15.73 -27.62
C LEU A 474 -9.42 14.91 -28.88
#